data_AF-A0A965P431-F1
#
_entry.id   AF-A0A965P431-F1
#
_cell.length_a   1.000
_cell.length_b   1.000
_cell.length_c   1.000
_cell.angle_alpha   90.00
_cell.angle_beta   90.00
_cell.angle_gamma   90.00
#
_symmetry.space_group_name_H-M   'P 1'
#
loop_
_entity.id
_entity.type
_entity.pdbx_description
1 polymer ?
#
loop_
_entity_poly.entity_id
_entity_poly.type
_entity_poly.pdbx_seq_one_letter_code
_entity_poly.pdbx_strand_id
1 'polypeptide(L)' 'MPKEVRAIPALADDHADLFLDTVRAAMERRRWELGADTLEDLDDDQLAAVIEGAVEEAGEALGRAA' A
#
# COMPACT_ATOMS: atom_id res chain seq x y z
N MET A 1 0.83 -13.00 26.29
CA MET A 1 2.21 -12.60 25.94
C MET A 1 2.16 -11.89 24.61
N PRO A 2 2.52 -10.59 24.51
CA PRO A 2 2.59 -9.91 23.21
C PRO A 2 3.69 -10.58 22.38
N LYS A 3 3.38 -10.89 21.12
CA LYS A 3 4.33 -11.52 20.20
C LYS A 3 5.33 -10.45 19.78
N GLU A 4 6.61 -10.65 20.11
CA GLU A 4 7.67 -9.75 19.66
C GLU A 4 7.80 -9.84 18.13
N VAL A 5 7.45 -8.76 17.44
CA VAL A 5 7.71 -8.61 16.00
C VAL A 5 9.20 -8.30 15.86
N ARG A 6 9.98 -9.34 15.55
CA ARG A 6 11.42 -9.22 15.35
C ARG A 6 11.68 -8.75 13.92
N ALA A 7 12.03 -7.48 13.74
CA ALA A 7 12.44 -6.94 12.45
C ALA A 7 13.70 -7.66 11.95
N ILE A 8 13.67 -8.15 10.71
CA ILE A 8 14.82 -8.80 10.05
C ILE A 8 15.60 -7.71 9.30
N PRO A 9 16.84 -7.33 9.69
CA PRO A 9 17.34 -5.97 9.41
C PRO A 9 18.12 -5.76 8.09
N ALA A 10 18.16 -6.71 7.15
CA ALA A 10 19.05 -6.58 5.97
C ALA A 10 18.52 -7.17 4.65
N LEU A 11 17.39 -7.88 4.67
CA LEU A 11 16.60 -8.23 3.48
C LEU A 11 15.30 -7.40 3.43
N ALA A 12 15.06 -6.55 4.43
CA ALA A 12 13.80 -5.85 4.59
C ALA A 12 13.76 -4.52 3.82
N ASP A 13 14.88 -3.84 3.60
CA ASP A 13 14.85 -2.48 3.03
C ASP A 13 14.52 -2.49 1.52
N ASP A 14 15.22 -3.28 0.70
CA ASP A 14 14.94 -3.34 -0.75
C ASP A 14 13.53 -3.88 -1.07
N HIS A 15 13.06 -4.86 -0.29
CA HIS A 15 11.72 -5.43 -0.46
C HIS A 15 10.63 -4.52 0.13
N ALA A 16 10.92 -3.74 1.18
CA ALA A 16 10.00 -2.73 1.68
C ALA A 16 9.90 -1.54 0.72
N ASP A 17 11.02 -1.10 0.14
CA ASP A 17 11.04 -0.05 -0.87
C ASP A 17 10.23 -0.47 -2.11
N LEU A 18 10.44 -1.70 -2.60
CA LEU A 18 9.64 -2.26 -3.69
C LEU A 18 8.15 -2.34 -3.35
N PHE A 19 7.82 -2.74 -2.12
CA PHE A 19 6.44 -2.76 -1.64
C PHE A 19 5.82 -1.36 -1.62
N LEU A 20 6.52 -0.38 -1.04
CA LEU A 20 6.06 1.00 -0.96
C LEU A 20 5.92 1.64 -2.34
N ASP A 21 6.82 1.34 -3.28
CA ASP A 21 6.71 1.78 -4.67
C ASP A 21 5.50 1.16 -5.37
N THR A 22 5.21 -0.11 -5.09
CA THR A 22 4.02 -0.78 -5.64
C THR A 22 2.73 -0.20 -5.05
N VAL A 23 2.69 0.08 -3.75
CA VAL A 23 1.56 0.78 -3.08
C VAL A 23 1.37 2.18 -3.68
N ARG A 24 2.45 2.92 -3.89
CA ARG A 24 2.42 4.24 -4.53
C ARG A 24 1.81 4.17 -5.93
N ALA A 25 2.23 3.21 -6.75
CA ALA A 25 1.67 3.00 -8.08
C ALA A 25 0.16 2.66 -8.03
N ALA A 26 -0.26 1.81 -7.07
CA ALA A 26 -1.66 1.49 -6.86
C ALA A 26 -2.49 2.72 -6.41
N MET A 27 -1.91 3.61 -5.58
CA MET A 27 -2.54 4.87 -5.18
C MET A 27 -2.65 5.87 -6.34
N GLU A 28 -1.60 6.00 -7.17
CA GLU A 28 -1.62 6.86 -8.36
C GLU A 28 -2.68 6.40 -9.37
N ARG A 29 -2.81 5.08 -9.55
CA ARG A 29 -3.88 4.49 -10.37
C ARG A 29 -5.26 4.85 -9.81
N ARG A 30 -5.51 4.66 -8.52
CA ARG A 30 -6.79 5.02 -7.89
C ARG A 30 -7.08 6.52 -8.01
N ARG A 31 -6.07 7.38 -7.88
CA ARG A 31 -6.21 8.83 -8.13
C ARG A 31 -6.69 9.13 -9.55
N TRP A 32 -6.21 8.38 -10.54
CA TRP A 32 -6.65 8.53 -11.92
C TRP A 32 -8.08 7.99 -12.13
N GLU A 33 -8.44 6.88 -11.49
CA GLU A 33 -9.76 6.25 -11.59
C GLU A 33 -10.88 7.03 -10.89
N LEU A 34 -10.61 7.51 -9.67
CA LEU A 34 -11.58 8.25 -8.85
C LEU A 34 -11.62 9.74 -9.21
N GLY A 35 -10.55 10.27 -9.80
CA GLY A 35 -10.32 11.70 -9.93
C GLY A 35 -9.58 12.25 -8.70
N ALA A 36 -8.65 13.19 -8.93
CA ALA A 36 -7.85 13.77 -7.85
C ALA A 36 -8.71 14.51 -6.83
N ASP A 37 -9.69 15.29 -7.29
CA ASP A 37 -10.60 16.06 -6.45
C ASP A 37 -11.44 15.14 -5.54
N THR A 38 -11.83 13.97 -6.05
CA THR A 38 -12.60 12.97 -5.29
C THR A 38 -11.80 12.40 -4.11
N LEU A 39 -10.48 12.25 -4.23
CA LEU A 39 -9.64 11.79 -3.12
C LEU A 39 -9.45 12.85 -2.03
N GLU A 40 -9.47 14.13 -2.41
CA GLU A 40 -9.35 15.26 -1.49
C GLU A 40 -10.64 15.48 -0.68
N ASP A 41 -11.78 15.02 -1.20
CA ASP A 41 -13.11 15.11 -0.57
C ASP A 41 -13.44 13.92 0.36
N LEU A 42 -12.58 12.89 0.42
CA LEU A 42 -12.81 11.73 1.29
C LEU A 42 -12.61 12.08 2.76
N ASP A 43 -13.49 11.55 3.61
CA ASP A 43 -13.23 11.53 5.05
C ASP A 43 -12.13 10.51 5.40
N ASP A 44 -11.64 10.57 6.65
CA ASP A 44 -10.52 9.72 7.11
C ASP A 44 -10.81 8.22 6.96
N ASP A 45 -12.05 7.78 7.19
CA ASP A 45 -12.44 6.38 7.09
C ASP A 45 -12.49 5.92 5.63
N GLN A 46 -13.01 6.78 4.75
CA GLN A 46 -13.04 6.56 3.31
C GLN A 46 -11.62 6.53 2.71
N LEU A 47 -10.75 7.46 3.11
CA LEU A 47 -9.36 7.49 2.68
C LEU A 47 -8.60 6.26 3.19
N ALA A 48 -8.86 5.82 4.42
CA ALA A 48 -8.26 4.60 4.96
C ALA A 48 -8.66 3.37 4.13
N ALA A 49 -9.93 3.23 3.75
CA ALA A 49 -10.38 2.12 2.89
C ALA A 49 -9.71 2.12 1.51
N VAL A 50 -9.48 3.31 0.92
CA VAL A 50 -8.74 3.46 -0.34
C VAL A 50 -7.30 2.99 -0.20
N ILE A 51 -6.63 3.38 0.88
CA ILE A 51 -5.25 2.99 1.18
C ILE A 51 -5.15 1.49 1.45
N GLU A 52 -6.05 0.91 2.26
CA GLU A 52 -6.09 -0.52 2.55
C GLU A 52 -6.21 -1.35 1.27
N GLY A 53 -7.08 -0.96 0.35
CA GLY A 53 -7.18 -1.62 -0.94
C GLY A 53 -5.89 -1.52 -1.77
N ALA A 54 -5.18 -0.39 -1.70
CA ALA A 54 -3.91 -0.22 -2.42
C ALA A 54 -2.79 -1.09 -1.85
N VAL A 55 -2.77 -1.26 -0.54
CA VAL A 55 -1.87 -2.18 0.18
C VAL A 55 -2.17 -3.64 -0.21
N GLU A 56 -3.43 -4.04 -0.26
CA GLU A 56 -3.85 -5.40 -0.67
C GLU A 56 -3.44 -5.69 -2.12
N GLU A 57 -3.75 -4.78 -3.04
CA GLU A 57 -3.38 -4.90 -4.47
C GLU A 57 -1.86 -5.01 -4.66
N ALA A 58 -1.07 -4.19 -3.96
CA ALA A 58 0.38 -4.26 -4.02
C ALA A 58 0.91 -5.59 -3.48
N GLY A 59 0.34 -6.10 -2.39
CA GLY A 59 0.67 -7.40 -1.83
C GLY A 59 0.37 -8.54 -2.82
N GLU A 60 -0.79 -8.51 -3.48
CA GLU A 60 -1.13 -9.48 -4.52
C GLU A 60 -0.20 -9.41 -5.73
N ALA A 61 0.11 -8.21 -6.20
CA ALA A 61 0.97 -8.00 -7.37
C ALA A 61 2.37 -8.58 -7.15
N LEU A 62 2.94 -8.34 -5.96
CA LEU A 62 4.25 -8.87 -5.58
C LEU A 62 4.20 -10.38 -5.31
N GLY A 63 3.12 -10.88 -4.70
CA GLY A 63 2.91 -12.30 -4.47
C GLY A 63 2.75 -13.13 -5.75
N ARG A 64 2.25 -12.54 -6.85
CA ARG A 64 2.18 -13.19 -8.17
C ARG A 64 3.48 -13.09 -8.98
N ALA A 65 4.39 -12.20 -8.60
CA ALA A 65 5.67 -11.98 -9.29
C ALA A 65 6.81 -12.88 -8.77
N ALA A 66 6.60 -13.57 -7.64
CA ALA A 66 7.54 -14.49 -6.99
C ALA A 66 7.28 -15.95 -7.39
#